data_AF-A0A6V8LM86-F1
#
_entry.id   AF-A0A6V8LM86-F1
#
_cell.length_a   1.000
_cell.length_b   1.000
_cell.length_c   1.000
_cell.angle_alpha   90.00
_cell.angle_beta   90.00
_cell.angle_gamma   90.00
#
_symmetry.space_group_name_H-M   'P 1'
#
loop_
_entity.id
_entity.type
_entity.pdbx_description
1 polymer ?
#
loop_
_entity_poly.entity_id
_entity_poly.type
_entity_poly.pdbx_seq_one_letter_code
_entity_poly.pdbx_strand_id
1 'polypeptide(L)'
;MNVVRFHIELADPGQADAVAAAVRERLGQLDGVDRVQAAPTETRDLATVIAVVAAAVAFTRSGGDLVASLRHLVQELQGLVTDLRGLKRVVLNVDGEEVDIDQMDDEQLAALAAAEDAA
;
A
#
# COMPACT_ATOMS: atom_id res chain seq x y z
N MET A 1 7.00 -15.30 -4.74
CA MET A 1 6.32 -14.69 -3.57
C MET A 1 6.22 -13.23 -3.91
N ASN A 2 5.00 -12.74 -4.05
CA ASN A 2 4.73 -11.45 -4.69
C ASN A 2 4.67 -10.38 -3.59
N VAL A 3 5.43 -9.29 -3.73
CA VAL A 3 5.61 -8.28 -2.67
C VAL A 3 5.28 -6.90 -3.19
N VAL A 4 4.05 -6.47 -2.89
CA VAL A 4 3.60 -5.12 -3.24
C VAL A 4 4.10 -4.12 -2.22
N ARG A 5 4.69 -3.04 -2.71
CA ARG A 5 5.18 -1.92 -1.90
C ARG A 5 4.33 -0.69 -2.15
N PHE A 6 4.04 0.03 -1.08
CA PHE A 6 3.29 1.27 -1.16
C PHE A 6 3.69 2.20 -0.03
N HIS A 7 3.47 3.49 -0.26
CA HIS A 7 3.75 4.54 0.69
C HIS A 7 2.46 5.30 1.00
N ILE A 8 2.28 5.66 2.26
CA ILE A 8 1.13 6.44 2.73
C ILE A 8 1.63 7.80 3.16
N GLU A 9 1.12 8.87 2.57
CA GLU A 9 1.44 10.23 2.98
C GLU A 9 0.49 10.71 4.06
N LEU A 10 1.06 11.34 5.09
CA LEU A 10 0.31 11.83 6.24
C LEU A 10 0.19 13.35 6.22
N ALA A 11 -0.96 13.84 6.69
CA ALA A 11 -1.20 15.24 7.00
C ALA A 11 -0.50 15.64 8.31
N ASP A 12 -0.42 14.72 9.27
CA ASP A 12 0.20 14.92 10.58
C ASP A 12 1.27 13.84 10.85
N PRO A 13 2.55 14.22 10.95
CA PRO A 13 3.64 13.31 11.32
C PRO A 13 3.43 12.57 12.64
N GLY A 14 2.70 13.17 13.60
CA GLY A 14 2.46 12.56 14.91
C GLY A 14 1.64 11.27 14.87
N GLN A 15 1.02 10.95 13.72
CA GLN A 15 0.20 9.76 13.55
C GLN A 15 0.95 8.59 12.90
N ALA A 16 2.20 8.76 12.48
CA ALA A 16 2.88 7.77 11.64
C ALA A 16 2.99 6.37 12.27
N ASP A 17 3.32 6.30 13.56
CA ASP A 17 3.38 5.02 14.29
C ASP A 17 2.01 4.34 14.39
N ALA A 18 0.97 5.13 14.67
CA ALA A 18 -0.40 4.62 14.78
C ALA A 18 -0.91 4.11 13.43
N VAL A 19 -0.65 4.84 12.34
CA VAL A 19 -0.99 4.41 10.97
C VAL A 19 -0.20 3.15 10.61
N ALA A 20 1.10 3.09 10.86
CA ALA A 20 1.91 1.90 10.58
C ALA A 20 1.45 0.67 11.38
N ALA A 21 0.99 0.84 12.62
CA ALA A 21 0.37 -0.23 13.39
C ALA A 21 -0.97 -0.68 12.77
N ALA A 22 -1.87 0.26 12.45
CA ALA A 22 -3.16 -0.03 11.84
C ALA A 22 -3.03 -0.74 10.49
N VAL A 23 -2.08 -0.33 9.65
CA VAL A 23 -1.77 -0.99 8.37
C VAL A 23 -1.34 -2.43 8.58
N ARG A 24 -0.41 -2.69 9.52
CA ARG A 24 0.04 -4.06 9.82
C ARG A 24 -1.09 -4.94 10.32
N GLU A 25 -1.90 -4.42 11.23
CA GLU A 25 -3.02 -5.16 11.81
C GLU A 25 -4.08 -5.49 10.77
N ARG A 26 -4.55 -4.49 10.01
CA ARG A 26 -5.64 -4.67 9.06
C ARG A 26 -5.22 -5.52 7.87
N LEU A 27 -4.08 -5.21 7.25
CA LEU A 27 -3.64 -5.93 6.06
C LEU A 27 -3.09 -7.33 6.39
N GLY A 28 -2.57 -7.52 7.60
CA GLY A 28 -2.13 -8.84 8.07
C GLY A 28 -3.26 -9.84 8.29
N GLN A 29 -4.52 -9.38 8.31
CA GLN A 29 -5.71 -10.22 8.41
C GLN A 29 -6.27 -10.62 7.04
N LEU A 30 -5.70 -10.11 5.94
CA LEU A 30 -6.19 -10.41 4.60
C LEU A 30 -5.84 -11.83 4.18
N ASP A 31 -6.81 -12.47 3.54
CA ASP A 31 -6.64 -13.82 3.03
C ASP A 31 -5.60 -13.85 1.90
N GLY A 32 -4.65 -14.78 1.98
CA GLY A 32 -3.53 -14.89 1.04
C GLY A 32 -2.33 -13.99 1.34
N VAL A 33 -2.37 -13.14 2.38
CA VAL A 33 -1.20 -12.38 2.86
C VAL A 33 -0.35 -13.24 3.80
N ASP A 34 0.94 -13.34 3.50
CA ASP A 34 1.94 -14.01 4.35
C ASP A 34 2.53 -13.06 5.40
N ARG A 35 2.89 -11.85 4.97
CA ARG A 35 3.59 -10.88 5.80
C ARG A 35 3.27 -9.46 5.41
N VAL A 36 3.08 -8.61 6.42
CA VAL A 36 3.01 -7.16 6.26
C VAL A 36 4.12 -6.50 7.06
N GLN A 37 4.86 -5.62 6.40
CA GLN A 37 5.80 -4.71 7.04
C GLN A 37 5.28 -3.30 6.82
N ALA A 38 5.18 -2.49 7.87
CA ALA A 38 4.91 -1.07 7.75
C ALA A 38 5.71 -0.32 8.80
N ALA A 39 6.37 0.77 8.41
CA ALA A 39 7.17 1.60 9.29
C ALA A 39 7.05 3.08 8.91
N PRO A 40 7.04 3.99 9.90
CA PRO A 40 7.24 5.40 9.63
C PRO A 40 8.57 5.63 8.91
N THR A 41 8.54 6.48 7.90
CA THR A 41 9.70 7.02 7.22
C THR A 41 9.48 8.50 6.98
N GLU A 42 10.57 9.25 6.86
CA GLU A 42 10.51 10.64 6.43
C GLU A 42 11.03 10.71 5.01
N THR A 43 10.30 11.40 4.14
CA THR A 43 10.85 11.84 2.85
C THR A 43 10.99 13.36 2.87
N ARG A 44 12.13 13.83 2.32
CA ARG A 44 12.35 15.25 2.07
C ARG A 44 12.07 15.50 0.61
N ASP A 45 10.96 16.15 0.33
CA ASP A 45 10.84 16.91 -0.91
C ASP A 45 11.27 18.37 -0.65
N LEU A 46 11.73 19.05 -1.69
CA LEU A 46 12.53 20.30 -1.71
C LEU A 46 12.04 21.48 -0.85
N ALA A 47 10.88 21.39 -0.19
CA ALA A 47 10.37 22.41 0.73
C ALA A 47 9.65 21.86 1.99
N THR A 48 9.37 20.56 2.12
CA THR A 48 8.54 20.02 3.22
C THR A 48 8.97 18.61 3.63
N VAL A 49 9.08 18.35 4.94
CA VAL A 49 9.16 16.97 5.45
C VAL A 49 7.75 16.37 5.35
N ILE A 50 7.60 15.35 4.50
CA ILE A 50 6.36 14.58 4.42
C ILE A 50 6.58 13.35 5.29
N ALA A 51 5.76 13.22 6.34
CA ALA A 51 5.70 11.98 7.09
C ALA A 51 5.01 10.93 6.23
N VAL A 52 5.71 9.82 6.03
CA VAL A 52 5.28 8.73 5.19
C VAL A 52 5.27 7.46 6.00
N VAL A 53 4.33 6.56 5.76
CA VAL A 53 4.45 5.16 6.20
C VAL A 53 4.82 4.34 4.99
N ALA A 54 6.01 3.74 5.01
CA ALA A 54 6.40 2.78 4.00
C ALA A 54 5.92 1.39 4.38
N ALA A 55 5.25 0.71 3.45
CA ALA A 55 4.70 -0.60 3.69
C ALA A 55 4.98 -1.58 2.54
N ALA A 56 5.08 -2.86 2.89
CA ALA A 56 5.25 -3.97 1.97
C ALA A 56 4.35 -5.13 2.41
N VAL A 57 3.56 -5.66 1.48
CA VAL A 57 2.65 -6.79 1.69
C VAL A 57 3.09 -7.94 0.79
N ALA A 58 3.46 -9.05 1.42
CA ALA A 58 3.82 -10.27 0.74
C ALA A 58 2.61 -11.19 0.61
N PHE A 59 2.30 -11.59 -0.63
CA PHE A 59 1.23 -12.52 -0.97
C PHE A 59 1.78 -13.92 -1.27
N THR A 60 1.02 -14.93 -0.86
CA THR A 60 1.26 -16.34 -1.17
C THR A 60 0.72 -16.77 -2.54
N ARG A 61 -0.10 -15.92 -3.16
CA ARG A 61 -0.82 -16.17 -4.42
C ARG A 61 -0.11 -15.57 -5.64
N SER A 62 -0.39 -16.10 -6.83
CA SER A 62 0.16 -15.67 -8.12
C SER A 62 -0.94 -15.61 -9.20
N GLY A 63 -0.67 -14.95 -10.33
CA GLY A 63 -1.59 -14.90 -11.48
C GLY A 63 -2.96 -14.29 -11.15
N GLY A 64 -4.04 -14.91 -11.64
CA GLY A 64 -5.41 -14.40 -11.45
C GLY A 64 -5.84 -14.25 -9.98
N ASP A 65 -5.35 -15.13 -9.10
CA ASP A 65 -5.63 -15.07 -7.66
C ASP A 65 -4.89 -13.91 -6.98
N LEU A 66 -3.75 -13.49 -7.54
CA LEU A 66 -3.04 -12.28 -7.11
C LEU A 66 -3.87 -11.04 -7.45
N VAL A 67 -4.41 -10.92 -8.67
CA VAL A 67 -5.25 -9.77 -9.07
C VAL A 67 -6.43 -9.58 -8.12
N ALA A 68 -7.13 -10.67 -7.75
CA ALA A 68 -8.21 -10.61 -6.78
C ALA A 68 -7.74 -10.14 -5.39
N SER A 69 -6.56 -10.61 -4.96
CA SER A 69 -5.96 -10.23 -3.68
C SER A 69 -5.50 -8.76 -3.67
N LEU A 70 -4.97 -8.26 -4.79
CA LEU A 70 -4.61 -6.85 -4.98
C LEU A 70 -5.83 -5.94 -4.99
N ARG A 71 -6.93 -6.38 -5.62
CA ARG A 71 -8.20 -5.64 -5.56
C ARG A 71 -8.69 -5.51 -4.13
N HIS A 72 -8.64 -6.59 -3.34
CA HIS A 72 -9.02 -6.54 -1.94
C HIS A 72 -8.07 -5.65 -1.13
N LEU A 73 -6.75 -5.74 -1.36
CA LEU A 73 -5.77 -4.82 -0.77
C LEU A 73 -6.11 -3.36 -1.02
N VAL A 74 -6.39 -2.97 -2.28
CA VAL A 74 -6.74 -1.58 -2.63
C VAL A 74 -8.02 -1.14 -1.92
N GLN A 75 -9.04 -1.99 -1.84
CA GLN A 75 -10.26 -1.67 -1.10
C GLN A 75 -10.02 -1.44 0.40
N GLU A 76 -9.17 -2.25 1.03
CA GLU A 76 -8.81 -2.05 2.43
C GLU A 76 -7.98 -0.79 2.65
N LEU A 77 -7.08 -0.44 1.71
CA LEU A 77 -6.32 0.80 1.74
C LEU A 77 -7.24 2.03 1.59
N GLN A 78 -8.22 1.98 0.68
CA GLN A 78 -9.24 3.04 0.53
C GLN A 78 -10.10 3.16 1.81
N GLY A 79 -10.42 2.02 2.43
CA GLY A 79 -11.06 1.98 3.74
C GLY A 79 -10.21 2.67 4.82
N LEU A 80 -8.90 2.38 4.87
CA LEU A 80 -7.98 3.04 5.81
C LEU A 80 -7.93 4.55 5.61
N VAL A 81 -7.88 5.04 4.36
CA VAL A 81 -7.95 6.48 4.05
C VAL A 81 -9.21 7.12 4.60
N THR A 82 -10.34 6.43 4.50
CA THR A 82 -11.62 6.91 5.02
C THR A 82 -11.65 6.91 6.56
N ASP A 83 -11.13 5.86 7.19
CA ASP A 83 -11.20 5.65 8.63
C ASP A 83 -10.19 6.50 9.42
N LEU A 84 -8.98 6.69 8.87
CA LEU A 84 -7.88 7.38 9.52
C LEU A 84 -7.85 8.85 9.09
N ARG A 85 -8.47 9.70 9.91
CA ARG A 85 -8.45 11.17 9.76
C ARG A 85 -7.01 11.69 9.86
N GLY A 86 -6.40 11.98 8.71
CA GLY A 86 -5.02 12.44 8.65
C GLY A 86 -4.20 11.81 7.52
N LEU A 87 -4.79 10.90 6.74
CA LEU A 87 -4.17 10.40 5.51
C LEU A 87 -4.37 11.43 4.37
N LYS A 88 -3.29 11.72 3.64
CA LYS A 88 -3.33 12.58 2.45
C LYS A 88 -3.59 11.75 1.19
N ARG A 89 -2.81 10.69 1.01
CA ARG A 89 -2.90 9.76 -0.11
C ARG A 89 -2.15 8.47 0.16
N VAL A 90 -2.46 7.42 -0.59
CA VAL A 90 -1.71 6.17 -0.61
C VAL A 90 -1.28 5.90 -2.03
N VAL A 91 0.00 5.61 -2.21
CA VAL A 91 0.62 5.48 -3.53
C VAL A 91 1.26 4.10 -3.62
N LEU A 92 0.86 3.32 -4.65
CA LEU A 92 1.48 2.05 -5.01
C LEU A 92 2.53 2.29 -6.10
N ASN A 93 3.58 1.48 -6.08
CA ASN A 93 4.52 1.44 -7.20
C ASN A 93 4.10 0.32 -8.17
N VAL A 94 3.81 0.68 -9.41
CA VAL A 94 3.44 -0.23 -10.51
C VAL A 94 4.46 -0.02 -11.64
N ASP A 95 5.30 -1.02 -11.90
CA ASP A 95 6.33 -0.97 -12.97
C ASP A 95 7.24 0.30 -12.93
N GLY A 96 7.55 0.79 -11.73
CA GLY A 96 8.33 2.00 -11.54
C GLY A 96 7.53 3.30 -11.57
N GLU A 97 6.23 3.25 -11.85
CA GLU A 97 5.31 4.40 -11.75
C GLU A 97 4.58 4.43 -10.40
N GLU A 98 4.37 5.64 -9.89
CA GLU A 98 3.62 5.88 -8.66
C GLU A 98 2.14 6.15 -8.98
N VAL A 99 1.26 5.25 -8.55
CA VAL A 99 -0.19 5.34 -8.80
C VAL A 99 -0.94 5.50 -7.48
N ASP A 100 -1.82 6.49 -7.40
CA ASP A 100 -2.68 6.70 -6.24
C ASP A 100 -3.78 5.62 -6.18
N ILE A 101 -4.05 5.07 -5.00
CA ILE A 101 -5.10 4.06 -4.81
C ILE A 101 -6.48 4.51 -5.28
N ASP A 102 -6.76 5.81 -5.25
CA ASP A 102 -8.04 6.37 -5.68
C ASP A 102 -8.19 6.41 -7.21
N GLN A 103 -7.08 6.22 -7.92
CA GLN A 103 -7.01 6.20 -9.38
C GLN A 103 -6.79 4.80 -9.93
N MET A 104 -6.60 3.80 -9.07
CA MET A 104 -6.33 2.42 -9.48
C MET A 104 -7.54 1.76 -10.13
N ASP A 105 -7.38 1.32 -11.37
CA ASP A 105 -8.35 0.51 -12.10
C ASP A 105 -7.92 -0.96 -12.29
N ASP A 106 -8.78 -1.75 -12.91
CA ASP A 106 -8.56 -3.18 -13.15
C ASP A 106 -7.36 -3.46 -14.07
N GLU A 107 -7.05 -2.54 -15.00
CA GLU A 107 -5.91 -2.67 -15.91
C GLU A 107 -4.59 -2.48 -15.15
N GLN A 108 -4.53 -1.45 -14.30
CA GLN A 108 -3.36 -1.17 -13.45
C GLN A 108 -3.14 -2.27 -12.40
N LEU A 109 -4.22 -2.83 -11.84
CA LEU A 109 -4.13 -3.98 -10.93
C LEU A 109 -3.56 -5.23 -11.64
N ALA A 110 -4.00 -5.49 -12.87
CA ALA A 110 -3.46 -6.60 -13.67
C ALA A 110 -2.00 -6.38 -14.04
N ALA A 111 -1.61 -5.14 -14.39
CA ALA A 111 -0.22 -4.78 -14.67
C ALA A 111 0.67 -4.97 -13.43
N LEU A 112 0.21 -4.55 -12.25
CA LEU A 112 0.93 -4.77 -11.00
C LEU A 112 1.12 -6.27 -10.70
N ALA A 113 0.07 -7.07 -10.87
CA ALA A 113 0.15 -8.52 -10.67
C ALA A 113 1.17 -9.16 -11.63
N ALA A 114 1.16 -8.75 -12.91
CA ALA A 114 2.10 -9.24 -13.91
C ALA A 114 3.54 -8.83 -13.62
N ALA A 115 3.76 -7.60 -13.12
CA ALA A 115 5.09 -7.13 -12.73
C ALA A 115 5.66 -7.93 -11.55
N GLU A 116 4.83 -8.24 -10.55
CA GLU A 116 5.26 -9.05 -9.40
C GLU A 116 5.54 -10.51 -9.76
N ASP A 117 4.75 -11.11 -10.66
CA ASP A 117 5.02 -12.47 -11.14
C ASP A 117 6.31 -12.57 -11.99
N ALA A 118 6.79 -11.45 -12.55
CA ALA A 118 8.00 -11.39 -13.38
C ALA A 118 9.29 -11.10 -12.58
N ALA A 119 9.17 -10.68 -11.32
CA ALA A 119 10.27 -10.27 -10.43
C ALA A 119 10.82 -11.43 -9.57
#